data_AF-K5BK81-F1
#
_entry.id   AF-K5BK81-F1
#
_cell.length_a   1.000
_cell.length_b   1.000
_cell.length_c   1.000
_cell.angle_alpha   90.00
_cell.angle_beta   90.00
_cell.angle_gamma   90.00
#
_symmetry.space_group_name_H-M   'P 1'
#
loop_
_entity.id
_entity.type
_entity.pdbx_description
1 polymer ?
#
loop_
_entity_poly.entity_id
_entity_poly.type
_entity_poly.pdbx_seq_one_letter_code
_entity_poly.pdbx_strand_id
1 'polypeptide(L)'
;MSADVSLITDSENELTADSPRNDLIRRLEDPKTAAALGQLLDHAELVAFLVDSIDGFVRRADVISDSVASGVAEVKQLAGSNGQRPWPAVDVAALSETVARLGAAAAAAAPVVERLLNSPLTDPQTADTLAQLGEAVVAGRQAAAADRRGPKGIFALMRATKDPDVARGLGFMIHIARAVGRSLGQDPQSARKE
;
A
#
# COMPACT_ATOMS: atom_id res chain seq x y z
N MET A 1 -41.51 -53.16 2.97
CA MET A 1 -41.93 -51.90 2.31
C MET A 1 -41.57 -50.75 3.23
N SER A 2 -40.84 -49.77 2.67
CA SER A 2 -40.48 -48.44 3.23
C SER A 2 -39.43 -48.44 4.36
N ALA A 3 -38.38 -47.62 4.36
CA ALA A 3 -37.92 -46.61 3.40
C ALA A 3 -36.42 -46.31 3.66
N ASP A 4 -35.63 -46.33 2.59
CA ASP A 4 -34.32 -45.67 2.47
C ASP A 4 -34.54 -44.20 2.12
N VAL A 5 -34.45 -43.29 3.09
CA VAL A 5 -34.38 -41.83 2.84
C VAL A 5 -33.55 -41.20 3.97
N SER A 6 -32.22 -41.17 3.84
CA SER A 6 -31.35 -40.38 4.74
C SER A 6 -30.02 -39.96 4.13
N LEU A 7 -29.91 -39.81 2.80
CA LEU A 7 -28.60 -39.56 2.16
C LEU A 7 -28.52 -38.37 1.19
N ILE A 8 -29.43 -37.39 1.27
CA ILE A 8 -29.41 -36.26 0.31
C ILE A 8 -29.28 -34.87 0.97
N THR A 9 -29.41 -34.73 2.30
CA THR A 9 -29.50 -33.40 2.93
C THR A 9 -28.19 -32.80 3.46
N ASP A 10 -27.05 -33.50 3.43
CA ASP A 10 -25.80 -32.97 4.03
C ASP A 10 -24.84 -32.27 3.05
N SER A 11 -25.00 -32.42 1.74
CA SER A 11 -24.06 -31.84 0.76
C SER A 11 -24.35 -30.38 0.38
N GLU A 12 -25.52 -29.84 0.73
CA GLU A 12 -25.88 -28.45 0.38
C GLU A 12 -25.45 -27.41 1.45
N ASN A 13 -25.05 -27.87 2.64
CA ASN A 13 -24.72 -26.97 3.76
C ASN A 13 -23.21 -26.65 3.88
N GLU A 14 -22.32 -27.34 3.15
CA GLU A 14 -20.86 -27.08 3.18
C GLU A 14 -20.36 -26.13 2.06
N LEU A 15 -21.17 -25.83 1.04
CA LEU A 15 -20.78 -24.95 -0.08
C LEU A 15 -21.14 -23.46 0.14
N THR A 16 -21.81 -23.12 1.24
CA THR A 16 -22.26 -21.75 1.56
C THR A 16 -21.41 -21.03 2.60
N ALA A 17 -20.40 -21.70 3.18
CA ALA A 17 -19.66 -21.15 4.31
C ALA A 17 -18.65 -20.04 3.94
N ASP A 18 -18.20 -19.93 2.69
CA ASP A 18 -17.25 -18.88 2.31
C ASP A 18 -17.22 -18.61 0.78
N SER A 19 -18.35 -18.19 0.22
CA SER A 19 -18.40 -17.78 -1.18
C SER A 19 -17.90 -16.33 -1.33
N PRO A 20 -17.09 -15.98 -2.35
CA PRO A 20 -16.67 -14.59 -2.64
C PRO A 20 -17.85 -13.60 -2.71
N ARG A 21 -19.04 -14.12 -3.06
CA ARG A 21 -20.30 -13.37 -3.04
C ARG A 21 -20.73 -12.98 -1.62
N ASN A 22 -20.62 -13.89 -0.64
CA ASN A 22 -20.97 -13.62 0.76
C ASN A 22 -20.00 -12.60 1.38
N ASP A 23 -18.72 -12.65 1.00
CA ASP A 23 -17.73 -11.66 1.42
C ASP A 23 -18.01 -10.27 0.85
N LEU A 24 -18.40 -10.20 -0.43
CA LEU A 24 -18.85 -8.95 -1.03
C LEU A 24 -20.12 -8.41 -0.37
N ILE A 25 -21.07 -9.29 -0.04
CA ILE A 25 -22.30 -8.90 0.68
C ILE A 25 -21.95 -8.35 2.07
N ARG A 26 -21.08 -9.02 2.84
CA ARG A 26 -20.60 -8.52 4.14
C ARG A 26 -19.87 -7.18 4.03
N ARG A 27 -19.05 -6.99 2.99
CA ARG A 27 -18.37 -5.71 2.74
C ARG A 27 -19.37 -4.61 2.32
N LEU A 28 -20.42 -4.96 1.59
CA LEU A 28 -21.50 -4.03 1.20
C LEU A 28 -22.45 -3.69 2.35
N GLU A 29 -22.51 -4.52 3.40
CA GLU A 29 -23.23 -4.21 4.64
C GLU A 29 -22.56 -3.10 5.47
N ASP A 30 -21.27 -2.80 5.22
CA ASP A 30 -20.62 -1.62 5.79
C ASP A 30 -21.09 -0.32 5.10
N PRO A 31 -21.70 0.63 5.84
CA PRO A 31 -22.22 1.86 5.26
C PRO A 31 -21.14 2.75 4.62
N LYS A 32 -19.87 2.66 5.07
CA LYS A 32 -18.78 3.41 4.43
C LYS A 32 -18.41 2.81 3.08
N THR A 33 -18.31 1.49 3.00
CA THR A 33 -18.03 0.77 1.76
C THR A 33 -19.17 0.93 0.75
N ALA A 34 -20.43 0.84 1.18
CA ALA A 34 -21.59 1.09 0.33
C ALA A 34 -21.63 2.53 -0.21
N ALA A 35 -21.29 3.53 0.62
CA ALA A 35 -21.23 4.92 0.20
C ALA A 35 -20.07 5.19 -0.79
N ALA A 36 -18.89 4.60 -0.54
CA ALA A 36 -17.74 4.72 -1.45
C ALA A 36 -18.01 4.03 -2.80
N LEU A 37 -18.61 2.83 -2.78
CA LEU A 37 -19.05 2.16 -4.00
C LEU A 37 -20.13 2.96 -4.73
N GLY A 38 -21.11 3.51 -4.02
CA GLY A 38 -22.12 4.40 -4.58
C GLY A 38 -21.48 5.60 -5.28
N GLN A 39 -20.53 6.27 -4.64
CA GLN A 39 -19.84 7.43 -5.22
C GLN A 39 -18.98 7.05 -6.45
N LEU A 40 -18.35 5.87 -6.45
CA LEU A 40 -17.64 5.34 -7.63
C LEU A 40 -18.59 4.95 -8.76
N LEU A 41 -19.73 4.34 -8.45
CA LEU A 41 -20.77 3.97 -9.41
C LEU A 41 -21.41 5.22 -10.02
N ASP A 42 -21.67 6.26 -9.22
CA ASP A 42 -22.20 7.55 -9.65
C ASP A 42 -21.26 8.27 -10.64
N HIS A 43 -19.96 7.98 -10.57
CA HIS A 43 -18.94 8.57 -11.45
C HIS A 43 -18.25 7.53 -12.34
N ALA A 44 -18.88 6.36 -12.54
CA ALA A 44 -18.24 5.22 -13.20
C ALA A 44 -17.79 5.53 -14.64
N GLU A 45 -18.51 6.39 -15.36
CA GLU A 45 -18.15 6.83 -16.70
C GLU A 45 -16.92 7.75 -16.70
N LEU A 46 -16.80 8.62 -15.69
CA LEU A 46 -15.63 9.48 -15.52
C LEU A 46 -14.41 8.68 -15.07
N VAL A 47 -14.61 7.65 -14.24
CA VAL A 47 -13.57 6.70 -13.85
C VAL A 47 -13.11 5.87 -15.05
N ALA A 48 -14.03 5.36 -15.87
CA ALA A 48 -13.71 4.63 -17.09
C ALA A 48 -12.93 5.51 -18.07
N PHE A 49 -13.36 6.75 -18.28
CA PHE A 49 -12.64 7.73 -19.08
C PHE A 49 -11.23 8.02 -18.52
N LEU A 50 -11.07 8.10 -17.20
CA LEU A 50 -9.77 8.32 -16.57
C LEU A 50 -8.84 7.13 -16.78
N VAL A 51 -9.37 5.91 -16.65
CA VAL A 51 -8.63 4.67 -16.88
C VAL A 51 -8.18 4.57 -18.33
N ASP A 52 -9.07 4.83 -19.29
CA ASP A 52 -8.72 4.85 -20.73
C ASP A 52 -7.74 5.98 -21.07
N SER A 53 -7.86 7.13 -20.42
CA SER A 53 -6.94 8.25 -20.59
C SER A 53 -5.54 7.91 -20.05
N ILE A 54 -5.45 7.24 -18.91
CA ILE A 54 -4.20 6.77 -18.33
C ILE A 54 -3.60 5.65 -19.19
N ASP A 55 -4.38 4.67 -19.66
CA ASP A 55 -3.89 3.64 -20.59
C ASP A 55 -3.36 4.26 -21.89
N GLY A 56 -4.11 5.21 -22.45
CA GLY A 56 -3.72 5.95 -23.64
C GLY A 56 -2.49 6.84 -23.43
N PHE A 57 -2.26 7.36 -22.22
CA PHE A 57 -1.06 8.11 -21.87
C PHE A 57 0.15 7.18 -21.71
N VAL A 58 0.00 6.07 -20.99
CA VAL A 58 1.06 5.07 -20.76
C VAL A 58 1.51 4.45 -22.08
N ARG A 59 0.58 4.05 -22.96
CA ARG A 59 0.90 3.56 -24.31
C ARG A 59 1.68 4.55 -25.16
N ARG A 60 1.51 5.85 -24.91
CA ARG A 60 2.21 6.93 -25.62
C ARG A 60 3.45 7.43 -24.88
N ALA A 61 3.65 7.04 -23.63
CA ALA A 61 4.76 7.48 -22.81
C ALA A 61 6.11 7.06 -23.40
N ASP A 62 6.19 5.88 -24.02
CA ASP A 62 7.40 5.44 -24.72
C ASP A 62 7.77 6.42 -25.86
N VAL A 63 6.81 6.77 -26.72
CA VAL A 63 7.02 7.70 -27.85
C VAL A 63 7.27 9.14 -27.38
N ILE A 64 6.58 9.58 -26.32
CA ILE A 64 6.77 10.91 -25.74
C ILE A 64 8.14 11.00 -25.06
N SER A 65 8.60 9.93 -24.42
CA SER A 65 9.92 9.90 -23.77
C SER A 65 11.06 10.01 -24.78
N ASP A 66 10.98 9.32 -25.92
CA ASP A 66 11.94 9.46 -27.02
C ASP A 66 11.91 10.87 -27.62
N SER A 67 10.72 11.45 -27.80
CA SER A 67 10.57 12.82 -28.32
C SER A 67 11.13 13.87 -27.36
N VAL A 68 10.92 13.70 -26.05
CA VAL A 68 11.46 14.57 -25.01
C VAL A 68 12.98 14.39 -24.88
N ALA A 69 13.48 13.16 -24.94
CA ALA A 69 14.91 12.88 -24.92
C ALA A 69 15.62 13.48 -26.14
N SER A 70 15.03 13.35 -27.33
CA SER A 70 15.51 13.99 -28.56
C SER A 70 15.50 15.51 -28.42
N GLY A 71 14.41 16.09 -27.92
CA GLY A 71 14.30 17.54 -27.69
C GLY A 71 15.35 18.06 -26.71
N VAL A 72 15.62 17.33 -25.63
CA VAL A 72 16.68 17.69 -24.66
C VAL A 72 18.07 17.55 -25.29
N ALA A 73 18.30 16.51 -26.10
CA ALA A 73 19.55 16.32 -26.82
C ALA A 73 19.79 17.44 -27.85
N GLU A 74 18.76 17.84 -28.60
CA GLU A 74 18.80 18.96 -29.55
C GLU A 74 19.05 20.30 -28.84
N VAL A 75 18.39 20.54 -27.70
CA VAL A 75 18.63 21.75 -26.88
C VAL A 75 20.06 21.77 -26.34
N LYS A 76 20.59 20.63 -25.87
CA LYS A 76 21.97 20.49 -25.41
C LYS A 76 22.96 20.69 -26.57
N GLN A 77 22.65 20.17 -27.75
CA GLN A 77 23.45 20.32 -28.95
C GLN A 77 23.45 21.76 -29.45
N LEU A 78 22.31 22.46 -29.40
CA LEU A 78 22.18 23.86 -29.76
C LEU A 78 22.90 24.78 -28.74
N ALA A 79 22.84 24.44 -27.45
CA ALA A 79 23.60 25.10 -26.40
C ALA A 79 25.12 24.89 -26.50
N GLY A 80 25.56 23.76 -27.08
CA GLY A 80 26.98 23.44 -27.30
C GLY A 80 27.56 23.91 -28.63
N SER A 81 26.74 24.16 -29.65
CA SER A 81 27.19 24.41 -31.03
C SER A 81 27.28 25.87 -31.45
N ASN A 82 26.82 26.83 -30.64
CA ASN A 82 27.07 28.25 -30.86
C ASN A 82 27.05 28.97 -29.51
N GLY A 83 28.08 29.78 -29.22
CA GLY A 83 28.17 30.63 -28.01
C GLY A 83 27.06 31.69 -27.87
N GLN A 84 25.97 31.58 -28.62
CA GLN A 84 24.79 32.41 -28.54
C GLN A 84 23.72 31.70 -27.72
N ARG A 85 23.59 32.10 -26.45
CA ARG A 85 22.51 31.62 -25.56
C ARG A 85 21.16 31.99 -26.19
N PRO A 86 20.32 31.04 -26.62
CA PRO A 86 19.02 31.38 -27.20
C PRO A 86 18.02 31.88 -26.12
N TRP A 87 18.34 31.63 -24.84
CA TRP A 87 17.51 31.98 -23.68
C TRP A 87 18.40 32.47 -22.52
N PRO A 88 18.68 33.77 -22.38
CA PRO A 88 19.58 34.29 -21.33
C PRO A 88 19.04 34.08 -19.90
N ALA A 89 17.74 33.80 -19.74
CA ALA A 89 17.10 33.56 -18.44
C ALA A 89 17.06 32.08 -18.02
N VAL A 90 17.37 31.14 -18.92
CA VAL A 90 17.25 29.69 -18.64
C VAL A 90 18.63 29.07 -18.74
N ASP A 91 19.23 28.79 -17.58
CA ASP A 91 20.48 28.07 -17.50
C ASP A 91 20.23 26.57 -17.73
N VAL A 92 20.28 26.19 -18.99
CA VAL A 92 20.17 24.80 -19.45
C VAL A 92 21.26 23.90 -18.86
N ALA A 93 22.43 24.45 -18.50
CA ALA A 93 23.46 23.69 -17.82
C ALA A 93 23.04 23.38 -16.37
N ALA A 94 22.54 24.37 -15.64
CA ALA A 94 22.01 24.18 -14.29
C ALA A 94 20.79 23.25 -14.26
N LEU A 95 19.90 23.34 -15.25
CA LEU A 95 18.78 22.41 -15.40
C LEU A 95 19.25 20.99 -15.71
N SER A 96 20.21 20.82 -16.61
CA SER A 96 20.76 19.50 -16.93
C SER A 96 21.46 18.87 -15.73
N GLU A 97 22.14 19.68 -14.90
CA GLU A 97 22.77 19.22 -13.67
C GLU A 97 21.74 18.86 -12.60
N THR A 98 20.65 19.64 -12.50
CA THR A 98 19.55 19.34 -11.58
C THR A 98 18.85 18.05 -11.99
N VAL A 99 18.57 17.85 -13.28
CA VAL A 99 17.99 16.61 -13.83
C VAL A 99 18.95 15.43 -13.66
N ALA A 100 20.24 15.61 -13.89
CA ALA A 100 21.24 14.56 -13.67
C ALA A 100 21.35 14.17 -12.19
N ARG A 101 21.31 15.14 -11.27
CA ARG A 101 21.29 14.88 -9.82
C ARG A 101 19.99 14.20 -9.40
N LEU A 102 18.85 14.60 -9.95
CA LEU A 102 17.56 13.97 -9.67
C LEU A 102 17.50 12.54 -10.23
N GLY A 103 18.02 12.33 -11.44
CA GLY A 103 18.15 11.01 -12.07
C GLY A 103 19.10 10.10 -11.32
N ALA A 104 20.23 10.62 -10.82
CA ALA A 104 21.14 9.86 -9.96
C ALA A 104 20.49 9.53 -8.61
N ALA A 105 19.74 10.45 -8.01
CA ALA A 105 19.01 10.21 -6.77
C ALA A 105 17.87 9.20 -6.97
N ALA A 106 17.14 9.30 -8.09
CA ALA A 106 16.09 8.35 -8.46
C ALA A 106 16.67 6.96 -8.78
N ALA A 107 17.79 6.87 -9.50
CA ALA A 107 18.49 5.61 -9.76
C ALA A 107 19.06 5.00 -8.48
N ALA A 108 19.53 5.83 -7.53
CA ALA A 108 19.96 5.37 -6.22
C ALA A 108 18.78 4.87 -5.36
N ALA A 109 17.60 5.46 -5.52
CA ALA A 109 16.36 5.04 -4.84
C ALA A 109 15.66 3.86 -5.54
N ALA A 110 15.88 3.66 -6.85
CA ALA A 110 15.29 2.61 -7.66
C ALA A 110 15.43 1.20 -7.04
N PRO A 111 16.60 0.75 -6.54
CA PRO A 111 16.71 -0.57 -5.92
C PRO A 111 15.97 -0.69 -4.58
N VAL A 112 15.58 0.41 -3.93
CA VAL A 112 14.71 0.40 -2.74
C VAL A 112 13.25 0.34 -3.17
N VAL A 113 12.86 1.11 -4.19
CA VAL A 113 11.51 1.08 -4.78
C VAL A 113 11.21 -0.27 -5.41
N GLU A 114 12.16 -0.85 -6.14
CA GLU A 114 12.04 -2.18 -6.74
C GLU A 114 12.05 -3.29 -5.69
N ARG A 115 12.77 -3.10 -4.58
CA ARG A 115 12.66 -3.97 -3.40
C ARG A 115 11.32 -3.84 -2.71
N LEU A 116 10.69 -2.67 -2.70
CA LEU A 116 9.35 -2.46 -2.16
C LEU A 116 8.27 -3.06 -3.08
N LEU A 117 8.44 -2.95 -4.39
CA LEU A 117 7.53 -3.50 -5.41
C LEU A 117 7.63 -5.03 -5.53
N ASN A 118 8.81 -5.60 -5.35
CA ASN A 118 9.02 -7.06 -5.30
C ASN A 118 9.02 -7.62 -3.87
N SER A 119 8.65 -6.79 -2.89
CA SER A 119 8.51 -7.18 -1.49
C SER A 119 7.11 -7.73 -1.22
N PRO A 120 6.94 -8.55 -0.16
CA PRO A 120 5.62 -8.92 0.34
C PRO A 120 4.69 -7.72 0.63
N LEU A 121 5.15 -6.47 0.62
CA LEU A 121 4.32 -5.26 0.72
C LEU A 121 3.34 -5.07 -0.45
N THR A 122 3.60 -5.67 -1.61
CA THR A 122 2.70 -5.64 -2.78
C THR A 122 1.66 -6.78 -2.76
N ASP A 123 1.80 -7.70 -1.80
CA ASP A 123 0.84 -8.79 -1.60
C ASP A 123 -0.47 -8.23 -1.03
N PRO A 124 -1.64 -8.59 -1.60
CA PRO A 124 -2.94 -8.14 -1.11
C PRO A 124 -3.15 -8.37 0.39
N GLN A 125 -2.60 -9.45 0.97
CA GLN A 125 -2.72 -9.73 2.41
C GLN A 125 -1.90 -8.74 3.25
N THR A 126 -0.71 -8.36 2.79
CA THR A 126 0.11 -7.36 3.49
C THR A 126 -0.50 -5.96 3.36
N ALA A 127 -1.06 -5.62 2.20
CA ALA A 127 -1.78 -4.36 2.02
C ALA A 127 -3.01 -4.27 2.95
N ASP A 128 -3.76 -5.37 3.09
CA ASP A 128 -4.92 -5.45 3.98
C ASP A 128 -4.52 -5.31 5.46
N THR A 129 -3.45 -5.98 5.90
CA THR A 129 -2.94 -5.82 7.28
C THR A 129 -2.42 -4.40 7.56
N LEU A 130 -1.78 -3.76 6.59
CA LEU A 130 -1.39 -2.34 6.67
C LEU A 130 -2.60 -1.41 6.77
N ALA A 131 -3.65 -1.68 5.99
CA ALA A 131 -4.90 -0.93 6.06
C ALA A 131 -5.56 -1.09 7.44
N GLN A 132 -5.69 -2.31 7.94
CA GLN A 132 -6.24 -2.60 9.28
C GLN A 132 -5.43 -1.92 10.40
N LEU A 133 -4.10 -1.93 10.30
CA LEU A 133 -3.23 -1.21 11.24
C LEU A 133 -3.43 0.31 11.16
N GLY A 134 -3.54 0.85 9.94
CA GLY A 134 -3.83 2.27 9.72
C GLY A 134 -5.17 2.69 10.32
N GLU A 135 -6.22 1.89 10.08
CA GLU A 135 -7.54 2.11 10.67
C GLU A 135 -7.51 2.04 12.20
N ALA A 136 -6.83 1.06 12.78
CA ALA A 136 -6.68 0.93 14.23
C ALA A 136 -5.93 2.13 14.85
N VAL A 137 -4.91 2.67 14.16
CA VAL A 137 -4.18 3.87 14.60
C VAL A 137 -5.07 5.11 14.56
N VAL A 138 -5.84 5.28 13.48
CA VAL A 138 -6.78 6.40 13.34
C VAL A 138 -7.90 6.30 14.38
N ALA A 139 -8.48 5.11 14.57
CA ALA A 139 -9.49 4.84 15.59
C ALA A 139 -8.95 5.09 17.00
N GLY A 140 -7.72 4.62 17.30
CA GLY A 140 -7.06 4.87 18.58
C GLY A 140 -6.79 6.36 18.83
N ARG A 141 -6.38 7.12 17.80
CA ARG A 141 -6.24 8.57 17.89
C ARG A 141 -7.56 9.29 18.14
N GLN A 142 -8.64 8.87 17.48
CA GLN A 142 -9.97 9.44 17.70
C GLN A 142 -10.49 9.13 19.10
N ALA A 143 -10.32 7.89 19.58
CA ALA A 143 -10.69 7.48 20.93
C ALA A 143 -9.91 8.26 22.00
N ALA A 144 -8.60 8.43 21.82
CA ALA A 144 -7.77 9.22 22.73
C ALA A 144 -8.11 10.72 22.70
N ALA A 145 -8.57 11.24 21.55
CA ALA A 145 -9.01 12.62 21.44
C ALA A 145 -10.39 12.86 22.08
N ALA A 146 -11.29 11.87 21.96
CA ALA A 146 -12.62 11.88 22.58
C ALA A 146 -12.53 11.74 24.10
N ASP A 147 -11.66 10.86 24.60
CA ASP A 147 -11.43 10.67 26.02
C ASP A 147 -10.10 11.31 26.46
N ARG A 148 -10.12 12.65 26.63
CA ARG A 148 -8.96 13.43 27.10
C ARG A 148 -8.53 13.07 28.53
N ARG A 149 -9.30 12.24 29.24
CA ARG A 149 -8.96 11.72 30.57
C ARG A 149 -8.40 10.32 30.40
N GLY A 150 -7.17 10.24 29.91
CA GLY A 150 -6.41 8.98 29.86
C GLY A 150 -6.38 8.26 31.22
N PRO A 151 -5.96 6.97 31.25
CA PRO A 151 -6.08 6.12 32.43
C PRO A 151 -5.52 6.81 33.68
N LYS A 152 -6.39 7.10 34.64
CA LYS A 152 -6.04 7.83 35.86
C LYS A 152 -5.33 6.90 36.85
N GLY A 153 -3.99 6.98 36.84
CA GLY A 153 -3.12 6.31 37.80
C GLY A 153 -2.82 4.84 37.48
N ILE A 154 -1.93 4.26 38.30
CA ILE A 154 -1.40 2.89 38.13
C ILE A 154 -2.47 1.80 38.15
N PHE A 155 -3.58 2.01 38.88
CA PHE A 155 -4.69 1.07 38.93
C PHE A 155 -5.52 1.05 37.64
N ALA A 156 -5.71 2.21 37.00
CA ALA A 156 -6.38 2.30 35.71
C ALA A 156 -5.54 1.68 34.59
N LEU A 157 -4.21 1.85 34.65
CA LEU A 157 -3.27 1.17 33.75
C LEU A 157 -3.31 -0.35 33.92
N MET A 158 -3.27 -0.84 35.16
CA MET A 158 -3.37 -2.28 35.45
C MET A 158 -4.71 -2.87 34.96
N ARG A 159 -5.81 -2.12 35.11
CA ARG A 159 -7.11 -2.52 34.58
C ARG A 159 -7.14 -2.53 33.05
N ALA A 160 -6.51 -1.55 32.40
CA ALA A 160 -6.40 -1.50 30.95
C ALA A 160 -5.63 -2.72 30.40
N THR A 161 -4.56 -3.16 31.07
CA THR A 161 -3.86 -4.40 30.68
C THR A 161 -4.69 -5.67 30.88
N LYS A 162 -5.69 -5.65 31.78
CA LYS A 162 -6.62 -6.76 32.01
C LYS A 162 -7.77 -6.81 31.00
N ASP A 163 -7.91 -5.77 30.17
CA ASP A 163 -8.88 -5.73 29.09
C ASP A 163 -8.54 -6.82 28.04
N PRO A 164 -9.51 -7.67 27.62
CA PRO A 164 -9.27 -8.70 26.63
C PRO A 164 -8.77 -8.16 25.28
N ASP A 165 -9.12 -6.93 24.90
CA ASP A 165 -8.70 -6.33 23.63
C ASP A 165 -7.23 -5.87 23.70
N VAL A 166 -6.84 -5.28 24.83
CA VAL A 166 -5.45 -4.86 25.09
C VAL A 166 -4.55 -6.08 25.21
N ALA A 167 -5.00 -7.14 25.88
CA ALA A 167 -4.26 -8.39 25.99
C ALA A 167 -4.01 -9.04 24.62
N ARG A 168 -5.00 -9.02 23.71
CA ARG A 168 -4.85 -9.49 22.33
C ARG A 168 -3.82 -8.67 21.55
N GLY A 169 -3.88 -7.34 21.65
CA GLY A 169 -2.91 -6.45 21.00
C GLY A 169 -1.47 -6.66 21.49
N LEU A 170 -1.29 -6.78 22.82
CA LEU A 170 0.02 -7.09 23.42
C LEU A 170 0.52 -8.47 23.00
N GLY A 171 -0.37 -9.47 22.94
CA GLY A 171 -0.06 -10.80 22.42
C GLY A 171 0.48 -10.75 21.00
N PHE A 172 -0.19 -10.01 20.10
CA PHE A 172 0.26 -9.81 18.73
C PHE A 172 1.66 -9.16 18.66
N MET A 173 1.92 -8.13 19.45
CA MET A 173 3.25 -7.49 19.52
C MET A 173 4.36 -8.45 19.97
N ILE A 174 4.06 -9.35 20.92
CA ILE A 174 4.99 -10.40 21.36
C ILE A 174 5.30 -11.37 20.21
N HIS A 175 4.29 -11.74 19.41
CA HIS A 175 4.48 -12.62 18.25
C HIS A 175 5.33 -11.96 17.16
N ILE A 176 5.14 -10.67 16.87
CA ILE A 176 6.00 -9.90 15.96
C ILE A 176 7.44 -9.90 16.48
N ALA A 177 7.65 -9.52 17.74
CA ALA A 177 8.98 -9.49 18.35
C ALA A 177 9.68 -10.86 18.28
N ARG A 178 8.94 -11.95 18.50
CA ARG A 178 9.45 -13.31 18.38
C ARG A 178 9.82 -13.69 16.94
N ALA A 179 9.04 -13.25 15.95
CA ALA A 179 9.36 -13.49 14.53
C ALA A 179 10.65 -12.76 14.12
N VAL A 180 10.79 -11.49 14.52
CA VAL A 180 12.00 -10.69 14.29
C VAL A 180 13.22 -11.29 15.01
N GLY A 181 13.07 -11.72 16.26
CA GLY A 181 14.16 -12.36 16.99
C GLY A 181 14.65 -13.66 16.32
N ARG A 182 13.74 -14.43 15.71
CA ARG A 182 14.10 -15.63 14.94
C ARG A 182 14.85 -15.30 13.66
N SER A 183 14.44 -14.28 12.90
CA SER A 183 15.15 -13.91 11.68
C SER A 183 16.55 -13.37 11.94
N LEU A 184 16.74 -12.63 13.03
CA LEU A 184 18.05 -12.15 13.47
C LEU A 184 18.94 -13.27 14.03
N GLY A 185 18.35 -14.26 14.72
CA GLY A 185 19.08 -15.42 15.24
C GLY A 185 19.44 -16.46 14.18
N GLN A 186 18.77 -16.46 13.03
CA GLN A 186 19.03 -17.35 11.90
C GLN A 186 20.11 -16.82 10.94
N ASP A 187 20.68 -15.64 11.20
CA ASP A 187 21.75 -15.07 10.39
C ASP A 187 23.05 -15.89 10.57
N PRO A 188 23.55 -16.60 9.54
CA PRO A 188 24.64 -17.59 9.65
C PRO A 188 26.01 -17.00 10.06
N GLN A 189 26.10 -15.68 10.25
CA GLN A 189 27.31 -15.03 10.78
C GLN A 189 27.43 -15.08 12.32
N SER A 190 26.35 -15.36 13.04
CA SER A 190 26.38 -15.45 14.52
C SER A 190 27.01 -16.74 15.06
N ALA A 191 27.09 -17.80 14.24
CA ALA A 191 27.71 -19.08 14.60
C ALA A 191 29.24 -19.15 14.41
N ARG A 192 29.88 -18.05 13.97
CA ARG A 192 31.33 -18.00 13.70
C ARG A 192 32.13 -17.28 14.79
N LYS A 193 31.51 -16.96 15.92
CA LYS A 193 32.13 -16.35 17.10
C LYS A 193 31.82 -17.16 18.37
N GLU A 194 32.21 -18.42 18.39
CA GLU A 194 32.60 -19.13 19.61
C GLU A 194 33.87 -19.93 19.34
#